data_AF-A0A3E4GR35-F1
#
_entry.id   AF-A0A3E4GR35-F1
#
_cell.length_a   1.000
_cell.length_b   1.000
_cell.length_c   1.000
_cell.angle_alpha   90.00
_cell.angle_beta   90.00
_cell.angle_gamma   90.00
#
_symmetry.space_group_name_H-M   'P 1'
#
loop_
_entity.id
_entity.type
_entity.pdbx_description
1 polymer ?
#
loop_
_entity_poly.entity_id
_entity_poly.type
_entity_poly.pdbx_seq_one_letter_code
_entity_poly.pdbx_strand_id
1 'polypeptide(L)' 'MRHFKREWVSEESTKYLYNVLAFAEHTETGEKLVVYQAMYAPFKICARPYDMFMSEVDHQKYPGIRQHWRFEINE' A
#
# COMPACT_ATOMS: atom_id res chain seq x y z
N MET A 1 5.91 0.85 -5.92
CA MET A 1 5.40 -0.15 -4.95
C MET A 1 4.01 -0.59 -5.39
N ARG A 2 3.66 -1.87 -5.17
CA ARG A 2 2.37 -2.45 -5.50
C ARG A 2 1.61 -2.89 -4.24
N HIS A 3 0.31 -2.65 -4.20
CA HIS A 3 -0.59 -3.25 -3.21
C HIS A 3 -1.06 -4.63 -3.69
N PHE A 4 -1.27 -5.58 -2.79
CA PHE A 4 -1.57 -6.99 -3.13
C PHE A 4 -2.77 -7.18 -4.09
N LYS A 5 -3.77 -6.29 -4.02
CA LYS A 5 -4.92 -6.28 -4.95
C LYS A 5 -4.54 -6.03 -6.41
N ARG A 6 -3.28 -5.68 -6.69
CA ARG A 6 -2.75 -5.60 -8.04
C ARG A 6 -2.87 -6.94 -8.78
N GLU A 7 -2.85 -8.07 -8.08
CA GLU A 7 -3.07 -9.40 -8.69
C GLU A 7 -4.45 -9.56 -9.37
N TRP A 8 -5.41 -8.65 -9.14
CA TRP A 8 -6.73 -8.68 -9.77
C TRP A 8 -6.89 -7.73 -10.94
N VAL A 9 -5.83 -7.04 -11.35
CA VAL A 9 -5.88 -6.07 -12.45
C VAL A 9 -4.83 -6.42 -13.51
N SER A 10 -5.08 -5.98 -14.74
CA SER A 10 -4.11 -6.10 -15.84
C SER A 10 -2.78 -5.44 -15.48
N GLU A 11 -1.68 -6.03 -15.93
CA GLU A 11 -0.32 -5.50 -15.75
C GLU A 11 -0.15 -4.12 -16.39
N GLU A 12 -0.88 -3.84 -17.47
CA GLU A 12 -0.88 -2.55 -18.16
C GLU A 12 -1.54 -1.42 -17.33
N SER A 13 -2.37 -1.78 -16.34
CA SER A 13 -3.03 -0.80 -15.48
C SER A 13 -2.07 -0.26 -14.44
N THR A 14 -2.16 1.03 -14.11
CA THR A 14 -1.49 1.61 -12.94
C THR A 14 -2.28 1.44 -11.64
N LYS A 15 -3.48 0.85 -11.69
CA LYS A 15 -4.31 0.63 -10.50
C LYS A 15 -3.56 -0.20 -9.46
N TYR A 16 -3.66 0.23 -8.20
CA TYR A 16 -2.94 -0.35 -7.05
C TYR A 16 -1.41 -0.19 -7.09
N LEU A 17 -0.86 0.66 -7.95
CA LEU A 17 0.51 1.16 -7.82
C LEU A 17 0.54 2.44 -6.97
N TYR A 18 1.57 2.53 -6.14
CA TYR A 18 1.76 3.64 -5.22
C TYR A 18 3.22 4.08 -5.17
N ASN A 19 3.42 5.38 -4.90
CA ASN A 19 4.70 6.00 -4.60
C ASN A 19 4.71 6.45 -3.13
N VAL A 20 5.76 6.08 -2.37
CA VAL A 20 5.92 6.58 -0.99
C VAL A 20 6.57 7.95 -1.06
N LEU A 21 5.93 8.93 -0.40
CA LEU A 21 6.39 10.32 -0.40
C LEU A 21 7.21 10.63 0.86
N ALA A 22 6.75 10.17 2.02
CA ALA A 22 7.39 10.44 3.29
C ALA A 22 6.94 9.46 4.38
N PHE A 23 7.72 9.41 5.45
CA PHE A 23 7.27 8.95 6.76
C PHE A 23 6.91 10.16 7.61
N ALA A 24 5.84 10.08 8.38
CA ALA A 24 5.37 11.16 9.23
C ALA A 24 5.12 10.65 10.65
N GLU A 25 5.12 11.55 11.61
CA GLU A 25 4.75 11.29 13.00
C GLU A 25 3.47 12.05 13.31
N HIS A 26 2.46 11.35 13.82
CA HIS A 26 1.21 11.96 14.25
C HIS A 26 1.43 12.72 15.56
N THR A 27 1.43 14.06 15.53
CA THR A 27 1.89 14.89 16.66
C THR A 27 1.09 14.70 17.95
N GLU A 28 -0.17 14.28 17.87
CA GLU A 28 -1.02 14.07 19.05
C GLU A 28 -0.84 12.69 19.69
N THR A 29 -0.38 11.69 18.94
CA THR A 29 -0.35 10.28 19.39
C THR A 29 1.03 9.65 19.33
N GLY A 30 1.97 10.26 18.62
CA GLY A 30 3.28 9.68 18.29
C GLY A 30 3.23 8.55 17.26
N GLU A 31 2.06 8.26 16.66
CA GLU A 31 1.93 7.17 15.71
C GLU A 31 2.73 7.46 14.42
N LYS A 32 3.55 6.48 14.00
CA LYS A 32 4.27 6.56 12.73
C LYS A 32 3.32 6.28 11.57
N LEU A 33 3.35 7.15 10.57
CA LEU A 33 2.54 7.05 9.37
C LEU A 33 3.43 6.92 8.12
N VAL A 34 2.92 6.23 7.11
CA VAL A 34 3.42 6.28 5.74
C VAL A 34 2.52 7.20 4.93
N VAL A 35 3.10 8.22 4.32
CA VAL A 35 2.42 9.11 3.36
C VAL A 35 2.77 8.65 1.96
N TYR A 36 1.75 8.31 1.16
CA TYR A 36 1.93 7.71 -0.15
C TYR A 36 0.86 8.16 -1.14
N GLN A 37 1.19 8.14 -2.43
CA GLN A 37 0.35 8.60 -3.52
C GLN A 37 -0.04 7.44 -4.45
N ALA A 38 -1.31 7.37 -4.83
CA ALA A 38 -1.78 6.49 -5.89
C ALA A 38 -1.23 6.92 -7.26
N MET A 39 -0.70 5.99 -8.04
CA MET A 39 -0.17 6.25 -9.40
C MET A 39 -1.26 6.15 -10.48
N TYR A 40 -2.52 6.34 -10.10
CA TYR A 40 -3.69 6.26 -10.96
C TYR A 40 -4.70 7.34 -10.56
N ALA A 41 -5.46 7.87 -11.52
CA ALA A 41 -6.43 8.93 -11.29
C ALA A 41 -7.41 8.58 -10.14
N PRO A 42 -7.72 9.52 -9.22
CA PRO A 42 -7.34 10.95 -9.24
C PRO A 42 -5.99 11.26 -8.55
N PHE A 43 -5.04 10.32 -8.52
CA PHE A 43 -3.70 10.48 -7.92
C PHE A 43 -3.73 10.85 -6.43
N LYS A 44 -4.68 10.25 -5.70
CA LYS A 44 -4.94 10.52 -4.28
C LYS A 44 -3.69 10.30 -3.42
N ILE A 45 -3.42 11.25 -2.53
CA ILE A 45 -2.44 11.11 -1.44
C ILE A 45 -3.17 10.59 -0.20
N CYS A 46 -2.57 9.60 0.45
CA CYS A 46 -3.09 8.92 1.63
C CYS A 46 -2.03 8.87 2.72
N ALA A 47 -2.48 8.84 3.98
CA ALA A 47 -1.66 8.48 5.14
C ALA A 47 -2.21 7.20 5.76
N ARG A 48 -1.34 6.30 6.20
CA ARG A 48 -1.72 5.03 6.86
C ARG A 48 -0.73 4.74 7.98
N PRO A 49 -1.18 4.19 9.12
CA PRO A 49 -0.29 3.66 10.16
C PRO A 49 0.80 2.77 9.59
N TYR A 50 2.04 2.96 10.04
CA TYR A 50 3.21 2.25 9.56
C TYR A 50 3.02 0.74 9.67
N ASP A 51 2.60 0.25 10.84
CA ASP A 51 2.41 -1.18 11.09
C ASP A 51 1.32 -1.77 10.18
N MET A 52 0.24 -1.02 9.93
CA MET A 52 -0.82 -1.45 9.00
C MET A 52 -0.40 -1.37 7.53
N PHE A 53 0.60 -0.57 7.21
CA PHE A 53 1.17 -0.46 5.88
C PHE A 53 2.16 -1.60 5.64
N MET A 54 3.00 -1.92 6.63
CA MET A 54 3.96 -3.01 6.60
C MET A 54 3.35 -4.38 6.99
N SER A 55 2.03 -4.47 7.24
CA SER A 55 1.41 -5.72 7.64
C SER A 55 1.37 -6.74 6.49
N GLU A 56 1.40 -8.02 6.84
CA GLU A 56 1.14 -9.12 5.91
C GLU A 56 -0.29 -9.06 5.31
N VAL A 57 -0.46 -9.72 4.17
CA VAL A 57 -1.78 -9.98 3.62
C VAL A 57 -2.52 -10.94 4.54
N ASP A 58 -3.78 -10.62 4.82
CA ASP A 58 -4.68 -11.55 5.50
C ASP A 58 -5.06 -12.67 4.55
N HIS A 59 -4.31 -13.78 4.56
CA HIS A 59 -4.54 -14.93 3.69
C HIS A 59 -5.75 -15.77 4.10
N GLN A 60 -6.33 -15.59 5.29
CA GLN A 60 -7.63 -16.20 5.60
C GLN A 60 -8.73 -15.49 4.80
N LYS A 61 -8.65 -14.16 4.72
CA LYS A 61 -9.60 -13.34 3.94
C LYS A 61 -9.31 -13.36 2.44
N TYR A 62 -8.04 -13.48 2.05
CA TYR A 62 -7.58 -13.43 0.66
C TYR A 62 -6.69 -14.65 0.32
N PRO A 63 -7.25 -15.87 0.32
CA PRO A 63 -6.46 -17.10 0.19
C PRO A 63 -5.74 -17.28 -1.14
N GLY A 64 -6.18 -16.61 -2.20
CA GLY A 64 -5.59 -16.71 -3.54
C GLY A 64 -4.49 -15.69 -3.85
N ILE A 65 -4.19 -14.79 -2.92
CA ILE A 65 -3.18 -13.76 -3.11
C ILE A 65 -1.80 -14.35 -2.85
N ARG A 66 -0.89 -14.21 -3.82
CA ARG A 66 0.48 -14.72 -3.75
C ARG A 66 1.41 -13.76 -3.03
N GLN A 67 1.16 -12.46 -3.15
CA GLN A 67 1.89 -11.40 -2.47
C GLN A 67 1.84 -11.61 -0.95
N HIS A 68 2.98 -11.51 -0.28
CA HIS A 68 3.07 -11.79 1.16
C HIS A 68 2.74 -10.55 1.99
N TRP A 69 3.27 -9.39 1.60
CA TRP A 69 3.04 -8.13 2.30
C TRP A 69 1.91 -7.35 1.66
N ARG A 70 1.17 -6.53 2.42
CA ARG A 70 0.10 -5.68 1.83
C ARG A 70 0.64 -4.78 0.73
N PHE A 71 1.87 -4.31 0.89
CA PHE A 71 2.59 -3.47 -0.03
C PHE A 71 4.00 -4.01 -0.26
N GLU A 72 4.42 -4.14 -1.51
CA GLU A 72 5.75 -4.62 -1.88
C GLU A 72 6.42 -3.68 -2.89
N ILE A 73 7.75 -3.64 -2.87
CA ILE A 73 8.55 -2.96 -3.91
C ILE A 73 8.36 -3.73 -5.22
N ASN A 74 8.24 -3.02 -6.33
CA ASN A 74 8.19 -3.68 -7.63
C ASN A 74 9.63 -4.14 -7.93
N GLU A 75 9.81 -5.43 -8.21
CA GLU A 75 11.02 -5.92 -8.88
C GLU A 75 11.14 -5.32 -10.28
#